data_AF-A0A351JV11-F1
#
_entry.id   AF-A0A351JV11-F1
#
_cell.length_a   1.000
_cell.length_b   1.000
_cell.length_c   1.000
_cell.angle_alpha   90.00
_cell.angle_beta   90.00
_cell.angle_gamma   90.00
#
_symmetry.space_group_name_H-M   'P 1'
#
loop_
_entity.id
_entity.type
_entity.pdbx_description
1 polymer ?
#
loop_
_entity_poly.entity_id
_entity_poly.type
_entity_poly.pdbx_seq_one_letter_code
_entity_poly.pdbx_strand_id
1 'polypeptide(L)' 'EKVIRSADSLKIISKYGVGLDNIDIAAATERGIPVTFTPGANAAAVADLTVGLMLA' A
#
# COMPACT_ATOMS: atom_id res chain seq x y z
N GLU A 1 -1.97 -3.87 -13.03
CA GLU A 1 -2.07 -3.36 -14.42
C GLU A 1 -3.46 -2.91 -14.91
N LYS A 2 -4.44 -3.79 -15.14
CA LYS A 2 -5.72 -3.48 -15.85
C LYS A 2 -6.45 -2.23 -15.30
N VAL A 3 -6.61 -2.16 -13.98
CA VAL A 3 -7.32 -1.05 -13.30
C VAL A 3 -6.59 0.28 -13.51
N ILE A 4 -5.26 0.26 -13.39
CA ILE A 4 -4.43 1.44 -13.62
C ILE A 4 -4.66 1.89 -15.06
N ARG A 5 -4.48 1.01 -16.06
CA ARG A 5 -4.62 1.36 -17.48
C ARG A 5 -6.00 1.90 -17.87
N SER A 6 -7.08 1.44 -17.23
CA SER A 6 -8.44 1.93 -17.50
C SER A 6 -8.77 3.28 -16.84
N ALA A 7 -7.92 3.78 -15.94
CA ALA A 7 -8.16 5.01 -15.22
C ALA A 7 -7.41 6.17 -15.87
N ASP A 8 -8.05 6.79 -16.86
CA ASP A 8 -7.44 7.84 -17.71
C ASP A 8 -7.13 9.14 -16.96
N SER A 9 -7.89 9.44 -15.92
CA SER A 9 -7.73 10.65 -15.10
C SER A 9 -7.00 10.38 -13.77
N LEU A 10 -6.45 9.18 -13.57
CA LEU A 10 -5.77 8.82 -12.33
C LEU A 10 -4.46 9.59 -12.16
N LYS A 11 -4.35 10.36 -11.06
CA LYS A 11 -3.18 11.21 -10.77
C LYS A 11 -2.31 10.71 -9.62
N ILE A 12 -2.85 9.90 -8.71
CA ILE A 12 -2.15 9.41 -7.53
C ILE A 12 -2.85 8.16 -7.00
N ILE A 13 -2.08 7.24 -6.41
CA ILE A 13 -2.59 6.13 -5.61
C ILE A 13 -2.12 6.34 -4.17
N SER A 14 -3.06 6.44 -3.23
CA SER A 14 -2.75 6.58 -1.80
C SER A 14 -3.21 5.35 -1.04
N LYS A 15 -2.26 4.54 -0.57
CA LYS A 15 -2.55 3.33 0.19
C LYS A 15 -2.74 3.65 1.66
N TYR A 16 -3.87 3.21 2.21
CA TYR A 16 -4.05 3.09 3.66
C TYR A 16 -3.41 1.79 4.17
N GLY A 17 -2.18 1.89 4.68
CA GLY A 17 -1.37 0.75 5.15
C GLY A 17 0.05 0.75 4.58
N VAL A 18 0.82 -0.27 4.95
CA VAL A 18 2.27 -0.36 4.65
C VAL A 18 2.58 -1.26 3.45
N GLY A 19 2.02 -2.47 3.38
CA GLY A 19 2.39 -3.46 2.35
C GLY A 19 1.96 -3.02 0.94
N LEU A 20 2.83 -3.11 -0.06
CA LEU A 20 2.56 -2.61 -1.42
C LEU A 20 2.22 -3.72 -2.42
N ASP A 21 2.15 -4.96 -1.96
CA ASP A 21 2.09 -6.18 -2.78
C ASP A 21 0.84 -6.25 -3.68
N ASN A 22 -0.22 -5.53 -3.30
CA ASN A 22 -1.48 -5.47 -4.05
C ASN A 22 -1.55 -4.32 -5.07
N ILE A 23 -0.48 -3.54 -5.22
CA ILE A 23 -0.38 -2.46 -6.19
C ILE A 23 0.74 -2.79 -7.17
N ASP A 24 0.41 -2.72 -8.46
CA ASP A 24 1.40 -2.87 -9.53
C ASP A 24 2.22 -1.58 -9.67
N ILE A 25 3.31 -1.51 -8.89
CA ILE A 25 4.19 -0.34 -8.82
C ILE A 25 4.86 -0.06 -10.17
N ALA A 26 5.21 -1.11 -10.93
CA ALA A 26 5.83 -0.95 -12.24
C ALA A 26 4.88 -0.26 -13.22
N ALA A 27 3.62 -0.74 -13.33
CA ALA A 27 2.62 -0.12 -14.19
C ALA A 27 2.24 1.30 -13.75
N ALA A 28 2.21 1.58 -12.44
CA ALA A 28 2.00 2.94 -11.93
C ALA A 28 3.15 3.87 -12.32
N THR A 29 4.39 3.39 -12.18
CA THR A 29 5.61 4.14 -12.52
C THR A 29 5.69 4.44 -14.01
N GLU A 30 5.38 3.46 -14.88
CA GLU A 30 5.35 3.61 -16.33
C GLU A 30 4.40 4.75 -16.77
N ARG A 31 3.28 4.92 -16.08
CA ARG A 31 2.30 6.00 -16.35
C ARG A 31 2.57 7.30 -15.60
N GLY A 32 3.67 7.39 -14.84
CA GLY A 32 4.00 8.57 -14.03
C GLY A 32 3.03 8.82 -12.87
N ILE A 33 2.38 7.77 -12.35
CA ILE A 33 1.42 7.87 -11.27
C ILE A 33 2.13 7.59 -9.95
N PRO A 34 2.28 8.59 -9.06
CA PRO A 34 2.89 8.38 -7.75
C PRO A 34 2.03 7.44 -6.89
N VAL A 35 2.71 6.53 -6.20
CA VAL A 35 2.12 5.65 -5.19
C VAL A 35 2.65 6.10 -3.82
N THR A 36 1.73 6.40 -2.91
CA THR A 36 2.04 6.78 -1.53
C THR A 36 1.44 5.76 -0.56
N PHE A 37 2.05 5.63 0.62
CA PHE A 37 1.65 4.68 1.65
C PHE A 37 1.95 5.27 3.03
N THR A 38 1.54 4.58 4.09
CA THR A 38 1.64 5.08 5.47
C THR A 38 2.68 4.30 6.27
N PRO A 39 3.98 4.52 6.08
CA PRO A 39 5.02 3.81 6.82
C PRO A 39 4.88 4.05 8.33
N GLY A 40 5.02 2.98 9.12
CA GLY A 40 5.02 3.06 10.58
C GLY A 40 3.65 3.31 11.25
N ALA A 41 2.62 3.71 10.50
CA ALA A 41 1.32 4.12 11.06
C ALA A 41 0.65 3.02 11.91
N ASN A 42 0.86 1.75 11.58
CA ASN A 42 0.33 0.61 12.30
C ASN A 42 1.39 -0.20 13.06
N ALA A 43 2.63 0.28 13.16
CA ALA A 43 3.74 -0.51 13.71
C ALA A 43 3.51 -0.95 15.16
N ALA A 44 3.08 -0.02 16.03
CA ALA A 44 2.81 -0.32 17.44
C ALA A 44 1.65 -1.32 17.61
N ALA A 45 0.51 -1.06 16.96
CA ALA A 45 -0.65 -1.93 17.05
C ALA A 45 -0.37 -3.37 16.56
N VAL A 46 0.40 -3.51 15.47
CA VAL A 46 0.81 -4.82 14.96
C VAL A 46 1.79 -5.53 15.91
N ALA A 47 2.73 -4.79 16.52
CA ALA A 47 3.65 -5.34 17.51
C ALA A 47 2.90 -5.88 18.74
N ASP A 48 1.99 -5.09 19.30
CA ASP A 48 1.19 -5.49 20.47
C ASP A 48 0.36 -6.74 20.18
N LEU A 49 -0.31 -6.78 19.02
CA LEU A 49 -1.08 -7.94 18.60
C LEU A 49 -0.19 -9.18 18.43
N THR A 50 1.00 -9.01 17.85
CA THR A 50 1.94 -10.13 17.65
C THR A 50 2.40 -10.72 18.97
N VAL A 51 2.77 -9.88 19.95
CA VAL A 51 3.12 -10.35 21.30
C VAL A 51 1.92 -11.01 21.98
N GLY A 52 0.72 -10.42 21.87
CA GLY A 52 -0.51 -11.02 22.40
C GLY A 52 -0.78 -12.42 21.83
N LEU A 53 -0.54 -12.64 20.54
CA LEU A 53 -0.67 -13.95 19.89
C LEU A 53 0.43 -14.94 20.31
N MET A 54 1.63 -14.48 20.69
CA MET A 54 2.69 -15.37 21.19
C MET A 54 2.38 -15.92 22.60
N LEU A 55 1.56 -15.22 23.37
CA LEU A 55 1.18 -15.61 24.74
C LEU A 55 -0.09 -16.49 24.79
N ALA A 56 -0.82 -16.62 23.69
CA ALA A 56 -2.08 -17.36 23.58
C ALA A 56 -1.85 -18.87 23.35
#